data_AF-A0A950XHN6-F1
#
_entry.id   AF-A0A950XHN6-F1
#
_cell.length_a   1.000
_cell.length_b   1.000
_cell.length_c   1.000
_cell.angle_alpha   90.00
_cell.angle_beta   90.00
_cell.angle_gamma   90.00
#
_symmetry.space_group_name_H-M   'P 1'
#
loop_
_entity.id
_entity.type
_entity.pdbx_description
1 polymer ?
#
loop_
_entity_poly.entity_id
_entity_poly.type
_entity_poly.pdbx_seq_one_letter_code
_entity_poly.pdbx_strand_id
1 'polypeptide(L)'
;MRILFLSARVGVGHVSAANAVAAALRRIDPGAQTPVVDSYDYAALVVSRVVSDGYLQMVKTIPQLYRYIYHRAERATEVGRFRTWAHQFTAGNLRPLMLEMRPDVV
;
A
#
# COMPACT_ATOMS: atom_id res chain seq x y z
N MET A 1 23.47 9.05 -4.29
CA MET A 1 22.40 8.34 -5.03
C MET A 1 21.14 8.23 -4.17
N ARG A 2 19.93 8.13 -4.75
CA ARG A 2 18.66 7.94 -4.01
C ARG A 2 18.09 6.55 -4.27
N ILE A 3 17.93 5.76 -3.22
CA ILE A 3 17.46 4.36 -3.28
C ILE A 3 16.23 4.24 -2.38
N LEU A 4 15.06 4.04 -2.97
CA LEU A 4 13.84 3.84 -2.19
C LEU A 4 13.67 2.35 -1.86
N PHE A 5 13.46 2.02 -0.59
CA PHE A 5 13.02 0.69 -0.20
C PHE A 5 11.52 0.69 0.05
N LEU A 6 10.79 -0.04 -0.79
CA LEU A 6 9.38 -0.33 -0.57
C LEU A 6 9.24 -1.59 0.28
N SER A 7 8.76 -1.44 1.50
CA SER A 7 8.46 -2.55 2.42
C SER A 7 6.96 -2.75 2.57
N ALA A 8 6.56 -3.88 3.13
CA ALA A 8 5.20 -4.16 3.59
C ALA A 8 5.25 -4.60 5.05
N ARG A 9 4.64 -3.87 6.00
CA ARG A 9 4.61 -4.25 7.43
C ARG A 9 3.71 -5.45 7.75
N VAL A 10 3.58 -6.41 6.84
CA VAL A 10 2.99 -7.71 7.16
C VAL A 10 4.05 -8.50 7.96
N GLY A 11 4.29 -8.09 9.21
CA GLY A 11 5.37 -8.57 10.08
C GLY A 11 6.61 -7.65 10.14
N VAL A 12 7.56 -8.00 11.01
CA VAL A 12 8.76 -7.17 11.31
C VAL A 12 9.93 -7.46 10.36
N GLY A 13 9.91 -8.60 9.66
CA GLY A 13 11.04 -9.10 8.87
C GLY A 13 11.39 -8.25 7.65
N HIS A 14 10.39 -7.84 6.86
CA HIS A 14 10.62 -7.07 5.63
C HIS A 14 11.27 -5.71 5.90
N VAL A 15 10.78 -5.00 6.93
CA VAL A 15 11.34 -3.70 7.33
C VAL A 15 12.76 -3.88 7.85
N SER A 16 13.03 -4.93 8.64
CA SER A 16 14.36 -5.20 9.17
C SER A 16 15.37 -5.52 8.06
N ALA A 17 14.96 -6.32 7.07
CA ALA A 17 15.79 -6.63 5.89
C ALA A 17 16.12 -5.37 5.07
N ALA A 18 15.11 -4.54 4.77
CA ALA A 18 15.31 -3.28 4.06
C ALA A 18 16.29 -2.34 4.81
N ASN A 19 16.12 -2.23 6.13
CA ASN A 19 17.02 -1.42 6.97
C ASN A 19 18.46 -1.96 6.99
N ALA A 20 18.64 -3.28 6.99
CA ALA A 20 19.97 -3.89 6.96
C ALA A 20 20.71 -3.57 5.66
N VAL A 21 20.02 -3.68 4.52
CA VAL A 21 20.58 -3.33 3.20
C VAL A 21 20.86 -1.83 3.11
N ALA A 22 19.93 -0.98 3.54
CA ALA A 22 20.11 0.47 3.59
C ALA A 22 21.31 0.90 4.47
N ALA A 23 21.51 0.23 5.61
CA ALA A 23 22.66 0.48 6.47
C ALA A 23 23.98 0.07 5.81
N ALA A 24 24.02 -1.08 5.12
CA ALA A 24 25.20 -1.52 4.38
C ALA A 24 25.56 -0.54 3.24
N LEU A 25 24.55 -0.09 2.48
CA LEU A 25 24.76 0.86 1.38
C LEU A 25 25.29 2.21 1.87
N ARG A 26 24.77 2.74 2.98
CA ARG A 26 25.27 3.98 3.58
C ARG A 26 26.71 3.89 4.09
N ARG A 27 27.23 2.69 4.38
CA ARG A 27 28.65 2.49 4.70
C ARG A 27 29.54 2.58 3.47
N ILE A 28 29.02 2.20 2.30
CA ILE A 28 29.74 2.22 1.02
C ILE A 28 29.67 3.62 0.39
N ASP A 29 28.50 4.23 0.40
CA ASP A 29 28.25 5.61 -0.04
C ASP A 29 27.54 6.38 1.09
N PRO A 30 28.29 7.12 1.93
CA PRO A 30 27.70 7.95 2.99
C PRO A 30 26.78 9.06 2.49
N GLY A 31 26.88 9.44 1.21
CA GLY A 31 26.01 10.41 0.56
C GLY A 31 24.72 9.81 0.00
N ALA A 32 24.55 8.48 0.05
CA ALA A 32 23.35 7.81 -0.43
C ALA A 32 22.15 8.09 0.50
N GLN A 33 21.03 8.48 -0.10
CA GLN A 33 19.74 8.58 0.58
C GLN A 33 18.99 7.28 0.39
N THR A 34 18.65 6.61 1.49
CA THR A 34 18.04 5.28 1.48
C THR A 34 16.74 5.24 2.30
N PRO A 35 15.68 5.98 1.91
CA PRO A 35 14.41 5.95 2.63
C PRO A 35 13.76 4.56 2.57
N VAL A 36 13.29 4.08 3.72
CA VAL A 36 12.48 2.86 3.82
C VAL A 36 11.04 3.27 4.07
N VAL A 37 10.16 2.98 3.11
CA VAL A 37 8.76 3.38 3.13
C VAL A 37 7.88 2.13 3.18
N ASP A 38 6.89 2.13 4.07
CA ASP A 38 5.88 1.09 4.07
C ASP A 38 4.82 1.39 3.01
N SER A 39 4.76 0.54 1.98
CA SER A 39 3.81 0.64 0.89
C SER A 39 2.37 0.44 1.37
N TYR A 40 2.20 -0.31 2.47
CA TYR A 40 0.89 -0.50 3.08
C TYR A 40 0.38 0.78 3.75
N ASP A 41 1.24 1.65 4.30
CA ASP A 41 0.78 2.91 4.90
C ASP A 41 0.06 3.78 3.83
N TYR A 42 0.55 3.76 2.59
CA TYR A 42 -0.07 4.48 1.46
C TYR A 42 -1.32 3.79 0.91
N ALA A 43 -1.36 2.46 0.91
CA ALA A 43 -2.55 1.73 0.49
C ALA A 43 -3.67 1.81 1.55
N ALA A 44 -3.33 1.58 2.81
CA ALA A 44 -4.24 1.50 3.94
C ALA A 44 -4.84 2.86 4.31
N LEU A 45 -4.08 3.97 4.25
CA LEU A 45 -4.62 5.29 4.58
C LEU A 45 -5.76 5.69 3.63
N VAL A 46 -5.62 5.39 2.34
CA VAL A 46 -6.64 5.73 1.33
C VAL A 46 -7.81 4.76 1.40
N VAL A 47 -7.55 3.45 1.56
CA VAL A 47 -8.63 2.45 1.75
C VAL A 47 -9.40 2.72 3.04
N SER A 48 -8.73 2.99 4.15
CA SER A 48 -9.36 3.26 5.44
C SER A 48 -10.34 4.43 5.37
N ARG A 49 -9.95 5.52 4.71
CA ARG A 49 -10.82 6.70 4.56
C ARG A 49 -12.04 6.40 3.69
N VAL A 50 -11.82 5.80 2.51
CA VAL A 50 -12.91 5.46 1.57
C VAL A 50 -13.87 4.42 2.14
N VAL A 51 -13.33 3.38 2.79
CA VAL A 51 -14.12 2.31 3.39
C VAL A 51 -14.86 2.82 4.61
N SER A 52 -14.23 3.60 5.50
CA SER A 52 -14.90 4.12 6.69
C SER A 52 -16.08 5.02 6.32
N ASP A 53 -15.88 5.98 5.43
CA ASP A 53 -16.93 6.92 5.02
C ASP A 53 -18.04 6.19 4.23
N GLY A 54 -17.67 5.31 3.30
CA GLY A 54 -18.62 4.55 2.50
C GLY A 54 -19.43 3.52 3.30
N TYR A 55 -18.76 2.80 4.22
CA TYR A 55 -19.40 1.83 5.11
C TYR A 55 -20.39 2.51 6.06
N LEU A 56 -19.97 3.60 6.71
CA LEU A 56 -20.81 4.32 7.67
C LEU A 56 -22.05 4.91 6.99
N GLN A 57 -21.90 5.44 5.77
CA GLN A 57 -23.00 5.96 4.96
C GLN A 57 -23.97 4.83 4.56
N MET A 58 -23.43 3.70 4.09
CA MET A 58 -24.21 2.55 3.60
C MET A 58 -25.06 1.91 4.71
N VAL A 59 -24.48 1.68 5.88
CA VAL A 59 -25.22 1.11 7.02
C VAL A 59 -26.36 2.02 7.47
N LYS A 60 -26.16 3.35 7.43
CA LYS A 60 -27.16 4.34 7.82
C LYS A 60 -28.31 4.50 6.81
N THR A 61 -28.06 4.28 5.52
CA THR A 61 -29.03 4.63 4.46
C THR A 61 -29.67 3.42 3.78
N ILE A 62 -28.93 2.33 3.55
CA ILE A 62 -29.44 1.17 2.78
C ILE A 62 -28.92 -0.15 3.38
N PRO A 63 -29.50 -0.64 4.50
CA PRO A 63 -29.06 -1.88 5.14
C PRO A 63 -29.16 -3.13 4.23
N GLN A 64 -30.07 -3.12 3.24
CA GLN A 64 -30.18 -4.21 2.27
C GLN A 64 -29.00 -4.29 1.28
N LEU A 65 -28.33 -3.16 1.02
CA LEU A 65 -27.15 -3.12 0.15
C LEU A 65 -25.99 -3.88 0.78
N TYR A 66 -25.82 -3.77 2.11
CA TYR A 66 -24.83 -4.55 2.84
C TYR A 66 -25.06 -6.06 2.65
N ARG A 67 -26.31 -6.52 2.82
CA ARG A 67 -26.66 -7.93 2.64
C ARG A 67 -26.40 -8.43 1.21
N TYR A 68 -26.65 -7.59 0.20
CA TYR A 68 -26.35 -7.89 -1.19
C TYR A 68 -24.84 -8.05 -1.45
N ILE A 69 -24.03 -7.11 -0.95
CA ILE A 69 -22.56 -7.16 -1.08
C ILE A 69 -22.01 -8.41 -0.38
N TYR A 70 -22.48 -8.70 0.83
CA TYR A 70 -22.03 -9.86 1.59
C TYR A 70 -22.28 -11.18 0.85
N HIS A 71 -23.50 -11.40 0.36
CA HIS A 71 -23.84 -12.60 -0.42
C HIS A 71 -23.15 -12.70 -1.78
N ARG A 72 -22.70 -11.57 -2.34
CA ARG A 72 -21.87 -11.54 -3.55
C ARG A 72 -20.41 -11.88 -3.24
N ALA A 73 -19.87 -11.36 -2.15
CA ALA A 73 -18.52 -11.65 -1.70
C ALA A 73 -18.34 -13.13 -1.35
N GLU A 74 -19.32 -13.72 -0.68
CA GLU A 74 -19.33 -15.15 -0.30
C GLU A 74 -19.39 -16.09 -1.52
N ARG A 75 -19.95 -15.62 -2.64
CA ARG A 75 -20.04 -16.35 -3.92
C ARG A 75 -18.95 -15.97 -4.92
N ALA A 76 -18.08 -15.02 -4.59
CA ALA A 76 -17.03 -14.56 -5.49
C ALA A 76 -15.85 -15.53 -5.44
N THR A 77 -15.79 -16.44 -6.40
CA THR A 77 -14.63 -17.34 -6.61
C THR A 77 -13.49 -16.69 -7.38
N GLU A 78 -13.73 -15.59 -8.09
CA GLU A 78 -12.71 -14.87 -8.86
C GLU A 78 -12.29 -13.55 -8.20
N VAL A 79 -11.14 -13.59 -7.52
CA VAL A 79 -10.48 -12.40 -6.96
C VAL A 79 -9.71 -11.60 -8.04
N GLY A 80 -9.64 -12.10 -9.28
CA GLY A 80 -8.76 -11.60 -10.33
C GLY A 80 -8.93 -10.11 -10.67
N ARG A 81 -10.17 -9.68 -10.92
CA ARG A 81 -10.46 -8.26 -11.26
C ARG A 81 -10.19 -7.31 -10.10
N PHE A 82 -10.52 -7.74 -8.88
CA PHE A 82 -10.24 -6.96 -7.68
C PHE A 82 -8.73 -6.82 -7.44
N ARG A 83 -7.97 -7.90 -7.65
CA ARG A 83 -6.51 -7.89 -7.55
C ARG A 83 -5.87 -6.92 -8.54
N THR A 84 -6.29 -6.93 -9.81
CA THR A 84 -5.80 -5.98 -10.82
C THR A 84 -6.11 -4.53 -10.46
N TRP A 85 -7.34 -4.27 -9.99
CA TRP A 85 -7.72 -2.94 -9.52
C TRP A 85 -6.89 -2.50 -8.32
N ALA A 86 -6.67 -3.38 -7.33
CA ALA A 86 -5.85 -3.09 -6.16
C ALA A 86 -4.39 -2.75 -6.56
N HIS A 87 -3.80 -3.49 -7.50
CA HIS A 87 -2.47 -3.17 -8.02
C HIS A 87 -2.40 -1.79 -8.67
N GLN A 88 -3.38 -1.45 -9.52
CA GLN A 88 -3.45 -0.13 -10.17
C GLN A 88 -3.63 1.01 -9.17
N PHE A 89 -4.46 0.78 -8.15
CA PHE A 89 -4.70 1.72 -7.08
C PHE A 89 -3.45 1.98 -6.23
N THR A 90 -2.76 0.93 -5.79
CA THR A 90 -1.50 1.06 -5.05
C THR A 90 -0.43 1.75 -5.88
N ALA A 91 -0.29 1.40 -7.16
CA ALA A 91 0.65 2.08 -8.06
C ALA A 91 0.31 3.58 -8.24
N GLY A 92 -0.98 3.91 -8.32
CA GLY A 92 -1.46 5.29 -8.35
C GLY A 92 -1.10 6.08 -7.08
N ASN A 93 -1.26 5.48 -5.90
CA ASN A 93 -0.96 6.14 -4.62
C ASN A 93 0.54 6.27 -4.34
N LEU A 94 1.38 5.43 -4.95
CA LEU A 94 2.84 5.54 -4.87
C LEU A 94 3.41 6.56 -5.88
N ARG A 95 2.63 6.98 -6.87
CA ARG A 95 3.07 7.94 -7.89
C ARG A 95 3.52 9.28 -7.30
N PRO A 96 2.81 9.92 -6.34
CA PRO A 96 3.30 11.14 -5.70
C PRO A 96 4.66 10.93 -5.02
N LEU A 97 4.84 9.82 -4.30
CA LEU A 97 6.09 9.47 -3.63
C LEU A 97 7.25 9.31 -4.64
N MET A 98 7.00 8.65 -5.78
CA MET A 98 7.96 8.51 -6.88
C MET A 98 8.37 9.87 -7.46
N LEU A 99 7.40 10.76 -7.67
CA LEU A 99 7.63 12.08 -8.26
C LEU A 99 8.37 13.04 -7.31
N GLU A 100 8.07 12.96 -6.01
CA GLU A 100 8.71 13.79 -4.98
C GLU A 100 10.15 13.34 -4.73
N MET A 101 10.36 12.04 -4.48
CA MET A 101 11.68 11.55 -4.12
C MET A 101 12.61 11.38 -5.32
N ARG A 102 12.06 11.14 -6.52
CA ARG A 102 12.82 10.86 -7.77
C ARG A 102 13.97 9.87 -7.50
N PRO A 103 13.68 8.65 -7.01
CA PRO A 103 14.70 7.67 -6.70
C PRO A 103 15.38 7.19 -8.00
N ASP A 104 16.67 6.91 -7.89
CA ASP A 104 17.47 6.32 -8.98
C ASP A 104 17.23 4.80 -9.06
N VAL A 105 16.90 4.17 -7.93
CA VAL A 105 16.65 2.73 -7.75
C VAL A 105 15.52 2.50 -6.74
N VAL A 106 14.69 1.47 -6.95
CA VAL A 106 13.61 1.02 -6.05
C VAL A 106 13.77 -0.47 -5.75
#